data_AF-A0A2V1BVR9-F1
#
_entry.id   AF-A0A2V1BVR9-F1
#
_cell.length_a   1.000
_cell.length_b   1.000
_cell.length_c   1.000
_cell.angle_alpha   90.00
_cell.angle_beta   90.00
_cell.angle_gamma   90.00
#
_symmetry.space_group_name_H-M   'P 1'
#
loop_
_entity.id
_entity.type
_entity.pdbx_description
1 polymer ?
#
loop_
_entity_poly.entity_id
_entity_poly.type
_entity_poly.pdbx_seq_one_letter_code
_entity_poly.pdbx_strand_id
1 'polypeptide(L)'
;RKTKEPARYQCNTYTKAFTRSATLRDHIRTHTDERPYKCNSCPKAFARLKDMKRHELLHNTEKKFACEGLVDVRGKSVKWGCGKKFAREDGLVAH
;
A
#
# COMPACT_ATOMS: atom_id res chain seq x y z
N ARG A 1 21.47 -11.80 -0.14
CA ARG A 1 21.83 -10.73 0.82
C ARG A 1 21.72 -9.38 0.08
N LYS A 2 20.80 -8.48 0.45
CA LYS A 2 20.75 -7.13 -0.17
C LYS A 2 21.88 -6.29 0.43
N THR A 3 22.86 -5.92 -0.38
CA THR A 3 23.87 -4.92 -0.05
C THR A 3 23.14 -3.63 0.30
N LYS A 4 23.28 -3.16 1.56
CA LYS A 4 22.76 -1.84 1.96
C LYS A 4 23.69 -0.79 1.35
N GLU A 5 23.33 -0.31 0.17
CA GLU A 5 23.94 0.88 -0.45
C GLU A 5 23.88 2.06 0.54
N PRO A 6 24.95 2.86 0.67
CA PRO A 6 24.97 4.01 1.57
C PRO A 6 23.93 5.05 1.13
N ALA A 7 23.26 5.68 2.09
CA ALA A 7 22.26 6.70 1.82
C ALA A 7 22.93 7.97 1.26
N ARG A 8 22.76 8.24 -0.05
CA ARG A 8 23.37 9.38 -0.77
C ARG A 8 22.46 10.61 -0.87
N TYR A 9 21.16 10.46 -0.63
CA TYR A 9 20.16 11.50 -0.90
C TYR A 9 19.60 12.05 0.41
N GLN A 10 19.94 13.29 0.75
CA GLN A 10 19.52 13.90 2.02
C GLN A 10 18.44 14.97 1.80
N CYS A 11 17.51 15.04 2.74
CA CYS A 11 16.55 16.12 2.83
C CYS A 11 17.05 17.18 3.81
N ASN A 12 17.27 18.41 3.33
CA ASN A 12 17.85 19.50 4.10
C ASN A 12 16.93 20.01 5.24
N THR A 13 15.61 19.81 5.12
CA THR A 13 14.62 20.35 6.06
C THR A 13 14.40 19.48 7.30
N TYR A 14 14.62 18.16 7.20
CA TYR A 14 14.31 17.20 8.28
C TYR A 14 15.44 16.22 8.56
N THR A 15 16.64 16.46 8.00
CA THR A 15 17.84 15.60 8.18
C THR A 15 17.54 14.11 7.98
N LYS A 16 16.66 13.78 7.03
CA LYS A 16 16.38 12.40 6.63
C LYS A 16 17.22 12.04 5.41
N ALA A 17 17.95 10.92 5.52
CA ALA A 17 18.76 10.36 4.44
C ALA A 17 18.06 9.16 3.79
N PHE A 18 18.12 9.11 2.46
CA PHE A 18 17.52 8.10 1.61
C PHE A 18 18.57 7.47 0.70
N THR A 19 18.42 6.19 0.43
CA THR A 19 19.30 5.43 -0.49
C THR A 19 18.92 5.62 -1.96
N ARG A 20 17.71 6.11 -2.25
CA ARG A 20 17.18 6.29 -3.60
C ARG A 20 16.65 7.70 -3.81
N SER A 21 17.02 8.30 -4.95
CA SER A 21 16.54 9.63 -5.37
C SER A 21 15.01 9.70 -5.50
N ALA A 22 14.38 8.64 -6.03
CA ALA A 22 12.94 8.55 -6.13
C ALA A 22 12.23 8.64 -4.76
N THR A 23 12.82 8.02 -3.72
CA THR A 23 12.27 8.07 -2.36
C THR A 23 12.44 9.45 -1.74
N LEU A 24 13.58 10.11 -1.98
CA LEU A 24 13.77 11.51 -1.57
C LEU A 24 12.75 12.43 -2.26
N ARG A 25 12.52 12.27 -3.57
CA ARG A 25 11.53 13.06 -4.31
C ARG A 25 10.11 12.88 -3.76
N ASP A 26 9.71 11.63 -3.50
CA ASP A 26 8.42 11.34 -2.87
C ASP A 26 8.32 11.92 -1.46
N HIS A 27 9.44 11.95 -0.71
CA HIS A 27 9.50 12.61 0.60
C HIS A 27 9.38 14.13 0.48
N ILE A 28 10.01 14.76 -0.51
CA ILE A 28 9.90 16.22 -0.69
C ILE A 28 8.46 16.65 -0.96
N ARG A 29 7.66 15.82 -1.66
CA ARG A 29 6.22 16.08 -1.84
C ARG A 29 5.42 16.14 -0.52
N THR A 30 5.95 15.63 0.58
CA THR A 30 5.32 15.79 1.90
C THR A 30 5.58 17.16 2.51
N HIS A 31 6.56 17.92 2.00
CA HIS A 31 6.82 19.29 2.42
C HIS A 31 6.02 20.30 1.62
N THR A 32 5.78 20.01 0.34
CA THR A 32 5.15 20.94 -0.61
C THR A 32 3.66 20.70 -0.79
N ASP A 33 3.07 19.69 -0.11
CA ASP A 33 1.69 19.23 -0.29
C ASP A 33 1.27 18.96 -1.75
N GLU A 34 2.25 18.83 -2.66
CA GLU A 34 2.00 18.58 -4.07
C GLU A 34 1.43 17.18 -4.25
N ARG A 35 0.18 17.13 -4.74
CA ARG A 35 -0.55 15.90 -5.03
C ARG A 35 -0.85 15.80 -6.53
N PRO A 36 0.17 15.47 -7.36
CA PRO A 36 0.00 15.43 -8.80
C PRO A 36 -0.92 14.29 -9.28
N TYR A 37 -1.13 13.25 -8.45
CA TYR A 37 -1.92 12.09 -8.85
C TYR A 37 -3.37 12.24 -8.35
N LYS A 38 -4.26 12.73 -9.21
CA LYS A 38 -5.69 12.84 -8.93
C LYS A 38 -6.41 11.55 -9.28
N CYS A 39 -7.43 11.20 -8.50
CA CYS A 39 -8.36 10.13 -8.85
C CYS A 39 -9.37 10.64 -9.88
N ASN A 40 -9.70 9.82 -10.88
CA ASN A 40 -10.70 10.20 -11.89
C ASN A 40 -12.14 10.00 -11.41
N SER A 41 -12.37 9.14 -10.42
CA SER A 41 -13.70 8.81 -9.89
C SER A 41 -14.11 9.65 -8.68
N CYS A 42 -13.21 10.44 -8.10
CA CYS A 42 -13.50 11.28 -6.92
C CYS A 42 -12.49 12.44 -6.80
N PRO A 43 -12.77 13.47 -5.97
CA PRO A 43 -11.89 14.64 -5.85
C PRO A 43 -10.58 14.38 -5.06
N LYS A 44 -10.27 13.12 -4.68
CA LYS A 44 -9.05 12.82 -3.91
C LYS A 44 -7.80 12.88 -4.78
N ALA A 45 -6.75 13.49 -4.24
CA ALA A 45 -5.43 13.56 -4.84
C ALA A 45 -4.35 12.99 -3.91
N PHE A 46 -3.33 12.39 -4.51
CA PHE A 46 -2.26 11.66 -3.84
C PHE A 46 -0.88 12.16 -4.28
N ALA A 47 0.09 12.09 -3.36
CA ALA A 47 1.49 12.45 -3.62
C ALA A 47 2.27 11.35 -4.38
N ARG A 48 1.75 10.10 -4.38
CA ARG A 48 2.40 8.94 -4.99
C ARG A 48 1.43 8.15 -5.86
N LEU A 49 1.89 7.74 -7.05
CA LEU A 49 1.09 6.98 -8.02
C LEU A 49 0.56 5.66 -7.44
N LYS A 50 1.38 4.94 -6.68
CA LYS A 50 1.00 3.67 -6.03
C LYS A 50 -0.18 3.85 -5.06
N ASP A 51 -0.25 5.00 -4.39
CA ASP A 51 -1.32 5.30 -3.45
C ASP A 51 -2.62 5.62 -4.19
N MET A 52 -2.53 6.36 -5.30
CA MET A 52 -3.65 6.64 -6.19
C MET A 52 -4.22 5.36 -6.82
N LYS A 53 -3.38 4.52 -7.44
CA LYS A 53 -3.83 3.22 -8.01
C LYS A 53 -4.50 2.33 -6.97
N ARG A 54 -3.93 2.30 -5.76
CA ARG A 54 -4.49 1.54 -4.63
C ARG A 54 -5.84 2.09 -4.16
N HIS A 55 -6.02 3.40 -4.27
CA HIS A 55 -7.31 4.04 -4.00
C HIS A 55 -8.33 3.73 -5.10
N GLU A 56 -7.92 3.67 -6.36
CA GLU A 56 -8.82 3.29 -7.47
C GLU A 56 -9.39 1.87 -7.32
N LEU A 57 -8.64 0.95 -6.71
CA LEU A 57 -9.16 -0.38 -6.34
C LEU A 57 -10.31 -0.36 -5.33
N LEU A 58 -10.57 0.76 -4.67
CA LEU A 58 -11.76 0.91 -3.81
C LEU A 58 -12.99 1.33 -4.62
N HIS A 59 -12.80 2.00 -5.75
CA HIS A 59 -13.88 2.34 -6.68
C HIS A 59 -14.25 1.14 -7.53
N ASN A 60 -13.26 0.34 -7.93
CA ASN A 60 -13.51 -0.92 -8.59
C ASN A 60 -13.90 -1.99 -7.56
N THR A 61 -15.12 -2.52 -7.62
CA THR A 61 -15.65 -3.52 -6.65
C THR A 61 -14.99 -4.90 -6.75
N GLU A 62 -13.85 -5.01 -7.45
CA GLU A 62 -13.04 -6.23 -7.54
C GLU A 62 -12.40 -6.57 -6.18
N LYS A 63 -13.21 -7.16 -5.29
CA LYS A 63 -12.76 -7.71 -4.02
C LYS A 63 -12.07 -9.06 -4.26
N LYS A 64 -10.77 -9.01 -4.53
CA LYS A 64 -9.94 -10.19 -4.88
C LYS A 64 -9.52 -11.02 -3.66
N PHE A 65 -9.56 -10.45 -2.46
CA PHE A 65 -9.10 -11.11 -1.25
C PHE A 65 -10.29 -11.59 -0.42
N ALA A 66 -10.38 -12.87 -0.13
CA ALA A 66 -11.48 -13.44 0.66
C ALA A 66 -10.96 -14.05 1.96
N CYS A 67 -11.72 -13.89 3.04
CA CYS A 67 -11.49 -14.61 4.28
C CYS A 67 -11.83 -16.08 4.08
N GLU A 68 -10.78 -16.86 3.79
CA GLU A 68 -10.81 -18.30 3.68
C GLU A 68 -9.76 -18.87 4.63
N GLY A 69 -10.19 -19.26 5.84
CA GLY A 69 -9.34 -20.00 6.77
C GLY A 69 -9.36 -21.48 6.42
N LEU A 70 -8.22 -22.15 6.62
CA LEU A 70 -8.16 -23.61 6.70
C LEU A 70 -7.94 -23.96 8.17
N VAL A 71 -8.93 -24.61 8.78
CA VAL A 71 -8.80 -25.13 10.14
C VAL A 71 -8.62 -26.64 10.03
N ASP A 72 -7.51 -27.15 10.54
CA ASP A 72 -7.32 -28.59 10.70
C ASP A 72 -8.04 -29.02 11.98
N VAL A 73 -9.09 -29.81 11.82
CA VAL A 73 -9.70 -30.53 12.94
C VAL A 73 -9.61 -32.01 12.63
N ARG A 74 -8.74 -32.72 13.37
CA ARG A 74 -8.54 -34.17 13.28
C ARG A 74 -8.08 -34.65 11.89
N GLY A 75 -7.11 -33.97 11.28
CA GLY A 75 -6.50 -34.39 10.00
C GLY A 75 -7.37 -34.12 8.78
N LYS A 76 -8.40 -33.27 8.92
CA LYS A 76 -9.23 -32.77 7.83
C LYS A 76 -9.09 -31.26 7.79
N SER A 77 -8.47 -30.75 6.72
CA SER A 77 -8.45 -29.32 6.41
C SER A 77 -9.87 -28.89 6.02
N VAL A 78 -10.59 -28.30 6.97
CA VAL A 78 -11.92 -27.75 6.73
C VAL A 78 -11.76 -26.29 6.35
N LYS A 79 -12.28 -25.92 5.18
CA LYS A 79 -12.33 -24.52 4.73
C LYS A 79 -13.38 -23.78 5.54
N TRP A 80 -12.95 -23.06 6.57
CA TRP A 80 -13.78 -22.22 7.42
C TRP A 80 -13.27 -20.79 7.35
N GLY A 81 -14.02 -19.94 6.67
CA GLY A 81 -13.79 -18.51 6.61
C GLY A 81 -15.14 -17.81 6.57
N CYS A 82 -15.23 -16.59 7.12
CA CYS A 82 -16.51 -15.90 7.24
C CYS A 82 -17.07 -15.37 5.90
N GLY A 83 -16.41 -15.67 4.78
CA GLY A 83 -16.84 -15.29 3.44
C GLY A 83 -16.68 -13.80 3.10
N LYS A 84 -16.17 -12.99 4.03
CA LYS A 84 -15.91 -11.56 3.78
C LYS A 84 -14.87 -11.38 2.69
N LYS A 85 -15.20 -10.53 1.72
CA LYS A 85 -14.31 -10.15 0.63
C LYS A 85 -13.80 -8.72 0.83
N PHE A 86 -12.51 -8.54 0.59
CA PHE A 86 -11.76 -7.31 0.73
C PHE A 86 -11.17 -6.93 -0.62
N ALA A 87 -11.13 -5.62 -0.88
CA ALA A 87 -10.43 -5.07 -2.03
C ALA A 87 -8.90 -5.19 -1.90
N ARG A 88 -8.40 -5.42 -0.68
CA ARG A 88 -6.96 -5.43 -0.35
C ARG A 88 -6.62 -6.51 0.67
N GLU A 89 -5.42 -7.08 0.53
CA GLU A 89 -4.85 -8.06 1.46
C GLU A 89 -4.70 -7.49 2.87
N ASP A 90 -4.20 -6.26 3.02
CA ASP A 90 -4.05 -5.62 4.34
C ASP A 90 -5.39 -5.59 5.12
N GLY A 91 -6.51 -5.43 4.41
CA GLY A 91 -7.84 -5.45 5.02
C GLY A 91 -8.32 -6.85 5.40
N LEU A 92 -7.85 -7.88 4.67
CA LEU A 92 -8.06 -9.28 5.03
C LEU A 92 -7.17 -9.69 6.22
N VAL A 93 -5.91 -9.26 6.28
CA VAL A 93 -4.98 -9.59 7.36
C VAL A 93 -5.39 -8.93 8.68
N ALA A 94 -5.98 -7.72 8.62
CA ALA A 94 -6.52 -7.05 9.80
C ALA A 94 -7.86 -7.63 10.28
N HIS A 95 -8.53 -8.43 9.44
CA HIS A 95 -9.84 -9.01 9.70
C HIS A 95 -9.73 -10.38 10.36
#